data_AF-A0A2M9MR37-F1
#
_entry.id   AF-A0A2M9MR37-F1
#
_cell.length_a   1.000
_cell.length_b   1.000
_cell.length_c   1.000
_cell.angle_alpha   90.00
_cell.angle_beta   90.00
_cell.angle_gamma   90.00
#
_symmetry.space_group_name_H-M   'P 1'
#
loop_
_entity.id
_entity.type
_entity.pdbx_description
1 polymer ?
#
loop_
_entity_poly.entity_id
_entity_poly.type
_entity_poly.pdbx_seq_one_letter_code
_entity_poly.pdbx_strand_id
1 'polypeptide(L)'
;MNPPNYYSEWTKLFHQLKELGQEDEKIISVLEKGKLEWTSGVADKIVKCTYEVIEFKLKYTTRLFQQELDHSRGEEAAIISAIINARYRFDLLYRLCRLSIFPEDVKESLIQVVSKYVGDSQEALLESAKHDRTGQLAYTIRHNSLIQQQTQAPAAAAREPVEPKESASDPFKSRRRVLF
;
A
#
# COMPACT_ATOMS: atom_id res chain seq x y z
N MET A 1 -10.99 18.03 10.26
CA MET A 1 -9.99 17.37 11.14
C MET A 1 -8.65 18.00 10.86
N ASN A 2 -7.90 18.34 11.90
CA ASN A 2 -6.57 18.96 11.75
C ASN A 2 -5.49 17.87 11.87
N PRO A 3 -4.34 18.02 11.18
CA PRO A 3 -3.23 17.09 11.33
C PRO A 3 -2.74 17.04 12.79
N PRO A 4 -2.54 15.84 13.37
CA PRO A 4 -2.10 15.70 14.75
C PRO A 4 -0.63 16.08 14.91
N ASN A 5 -0.32 16.79 16.00
CA ASN A 5 1.06 17.14 16.40
C ASN A 5 1.44 16.52 17.75
N TYR A 6 0.44 16.17 18.57
CA TYR A 6 0.64 15.61 19.91
C TYR A 6 0.12 14.18 20.01
N TYR A 7 0.76 13.35 20.85
CA TYR A 7 0.37 11.96 21.08
C TYR A 7 -1.12 11.76 21.38
N SER A 8 -1.73 12.68 22.15
CA SER A 8 -3.15 12.62 22.49
C SER A 8 -4.07 12.80 21.29
N GLU A 9 -3.67 13.57 20.27
CA GLU A 9 -4.41 13.76 19.03
C GLU A 9 -4.29 12.54 18.11
N TRP A 10 -3.09 11.99 18.02
CA TRP A 10 -2.85 10.73 17.31
C TRP A 10 -3.70 9.59 17.88
N THR A 11 -3.70 9.43 19.20
CA THR A 11 -4.47 8.37 19.88
C THR A 11 -5.97 8.52 19.63
N LYS A 12 -6.50 9.76 19.60
CA LYS A 12 -7.91 10.02 19.26
C LYS A 12 -8.26 9.56 17.85
N LEU A 13 -7.42 9.88 16.86
CA LEU A 13 -7.64 9.46 15.47
C LEU A 13 -7.51 7.93 15.31
N PHE A 14 -6.59 7.29 16.02
CA PHE A 14 -6.50 5.83 16.08
C PHE A 14 -7.71 5.16 16.72
N HIS A 15 -8.27 5.75 17.79
CA HIS A 15 -9.52 5.28 18.36
C HIS A 15 -10.67 5.41 17.36
N GLN A 16 -10.75 6.52 16.63
CA GLN A 16 -11.76 6.72 15.59
C GLN A 16 -11.62 5.71 14.44
N LEU A 17 -10.41 5.31 14.05
CA LEU A 17 -10.23 4.23 13.07
C LEU A 17 -10.82 2.89 13.53
N LYS A 18 -10.91 2.66 14.84
CA LYS A 18 -11.54 1.46 15.42
C LYS A 18 -13.06 1.60 15.56
N GLU A 19 -13.62 2.79 15.35
CA GLU A 19 -15.07 2.99 15.33
C GLU A 19 -15.67 2.50 14.01
N LEU A 20 -16.93 2.07 14.06
CA LEU A 20 -17.65 1.58 12.89
C LEU A 20 -18.27 2.76 12.15
N GLY A 21 -17.57 3.27 11.14
CA GLY A 21 -18.01 4.39 10.31
C GLY A 21 -17.00 4.66 9.20
N GLN A 22 -17.46 4.85 7.97
CA GLN A 22 -16.64 4.98 6.75
C GLN A 22 -15.91 6.33 6.66
N GLU A 23 -15.03 6.63 7.61
CA GLU A 23 -14.16 7.82 7.56
C GLU A 23 -12.66 7.47 7.51
N ASP A 24 -12.32 6.20 7.31
CA ASP A 24 -10.93 5.71 7.30
C ASP A 24 -10.03 6.51 6.37
N GLU A 25 -10.45 6.70 5.12
CA GLU A 25 -9.74 7.49 4.11
C GLU A 25 -9.43 8.91 4.59
N LYS A 26 -10.42 9.56 5.19
CA LYS A 26 -10.33 10.92 5.70
C LYS A 26 -9.41 11.00 6.92
N ILE A 27 -9.51 10.04 7.83
CA ILE A 27 -8.66 9.97 9.03
C ILE A 27 -7.21 9.67 8.62
N ILE A 28 -6.97 8.69 7.74
CA ILE A 28 -5.63 8.34 7.25
C ILE A 28 -5.01 9.53 6.50
N SER A 29 -5.76 10.22 5.64
CA SER A 29 -5.29 11.43 4.95
C SER A 29 -4.91 12.58 5.91
N VAL A 30 -5.52 12.63 7.10
CA VAL A 30 -5.15 13.58 8.16
C VAL A 30 -3.91 13.12 8.91
N LEU A 31 -3.80 11.83 9.22
CA LEU A 31 -2.63 11.22 9.87
C LEU A 31 -1.36 11.37 9.02
N GLU A 32 -1.46 11.20 7.69
CA GLU A 32 -0.34 11.35 6.74
C GLU A 32 0.32 12.73 6.79
N LYS A 33 -0.44 13.76 7.20
CA LYS A 33 0.03 15.14 7.33
C LYS A 33 0.48 15.48 8.76
N GLY A 34 0.28 14.56 9.69
CA GLY A 34 0.63 14.74 11.10
C GLY A 34 2.14 14.76 11.30
N LYS A 35 2.54 15.33 12.43
CA LYS A 35 3.92 15.30 12.91
C LYS A 35 3.93 14.76 14.33
N LEU A 36 5.04 14.14 14.71
CA LEU A 36 5.21 13.64 16.07
C LEU A 36 6.69 13.62 16.39
N GLU A 37 7.05 14.14 17.56
CA GLU A 37 8.41 14.01 18.07
C GLU A 37 8.67 12.56 18.48
N TRP A 38 9.63 11.92 17.83
CA TRP A 38 9.96 10.52 18.05
C TRP A 38 10.87 10.37 19.29
N THR A 39 10.25 10.35 20.46
CA THR A 39 10.93 10.10 21.75
C THR A 39 10.61 8.68 22.24
N SER A 40 11.54 8.02 22.94
CA SER A 40 11.41 6.60 23.33
C SER A 40 10.05 6.25 23.96
N GLY A 41 9.53 7.06 24.88
CA GLY A 41 8.23 6.79 25.53
C GLY A 41 7.00 7.00 24.64
N VAL A 42 7.08 7.86 23.62
CA VAL A 42 5.99 8.13 22.67
C VAL A 42 6.04 7.14 21.51
N ALA A 43 7.25 6.80 21.05
CA ALA A 43 7.52 5.83 19.99
C ALA A 43 6.89 4.46 20.29
N ASP A 44 7.18 3.89 21.47
CA ASP A 44 6.66 2.56 21.81
C ASP A 44 5.13 2.54 21.88
N LYS A 45 4.54 3.61 22.43
CA LYS A 45 3.08 3.74 22.56
C LYS A 45 2.40 3.93 21.22
N ILE A 46 2.95 4.77 20.34
CA ILE A 46 2.36 5.04 19.03
C ILE A 46 2.43 3.80 18.13
N VAL A 47 3.53 3.06 18.20
CA VAL A 47 3.70 1.79 17.47
C VAL A 47 2.70 0.77 17.98
N LYS A 48 2.60 0.57 19.30
CA LYS A 48 1.62 -0.34 19.90
C LYS A 48 0.19 0.02 19.51
N CYS A 49 -0.18 1.29 19.58
CA CYS A 49 -1.52 1.73 19.21
C CYS A 49 -1.82 1.48 17.72
N THR A 50 -0.82 1.70 16.85
CA THR A 50 -0.92 1.42 15.42
C THR A 50 -1.14 -0.07 15.15
N TYR A 51 -0.39 -0.94 15.84
CA TYR A 51 -0.60 -2.39 15.77
C TYR A 51 -2.02 -2.81 16.15
N GLU A 52 -2.55 -2.27 17.26
CA GLU A 52 -3.92 -2.58 17.70
C GLU A 52 -4.98 -2.12 16.68
N VAL A 53 -4.76 -0.98 16.03
CA VAL A 53 -5.63 -0.50 14.94
C VAL A 53 -5.54 -1.43 13.73
N ILE A 54 -4.33 -1.75 13.27
CA ILE A 54 -4.13 -2.65 12.12
C ILE A 54 -4.78 -4.01 12.36
N GLU A 55 -4.54 -4.62 13.52
CA GLU A 55 -5.11 -5.92 13.86
C GLU A 55 -6.65 -5.88 13.83
N PHE A 56 -7.24 -4.85 14.44
CA PHE A 56 -8.69 -4.65 14.43
C PHE A 56 -9.22 -4.50 13.00
N LYS A 57 -8.56 -3.68 12.17
CA LYS A 57 -9.03 -3.41 10.80
C LYS A 57 -8.82 -4.58 9.86
N LEU A 58 -7.79 -5.39 10.04
CA LEU A 58 -7.60 -6.64 9.29
C LEU A 58 -8.76 -7.60 9.56
N LYS A 59 -9.07 -7.86 10.83
CA LYS A 59 -10.21 -8.72 11.23
C LYS A 59 -11.53 -8.17 10.70
N TYR A 60 -11.74 -6.86 10.80
CA TYR A 60 -12.94 -6.21 10.32
C TYR A 60 -13.09 -6.29 8.79
N THR A 61 -12.00 -6.08 8.05
CA THR A 61 -11.99 -6.15 6.58
C THR A 61 -12.31 -7.55 6.09
N THR A 62 -11.73 -8.59 6.69
CA THR A 62 -12.05 -9.99 6.35
C THR A 62 -13.52 -10.30 6.62
N ARG A 63 -14.06 -9.84 7.77
CA ARG A 63 -15.47 -10.07 8.10
C ARG A 63 -16.41 -9.41 7.09
N LEU A 64 -16.16 -8.16 6.72
CA LEU A 64 -16.98 -7.49 5.71
C LEU A 64 -16.84 -8.14 4.34
N PHE A 65 -15.63 -8.51 3.95
CA PHE A 65 -15.39 -9.19 2.69
C PHE A 65 -16.15 -10.53 2.63
N GLN A 66 -16.14 -11.32 3.70
CA GLN A 66 -16.93 -12.56 3.77
C GLN A 66 -18.43 -12.27 3.64
N GLN A 67 -18.95 -11.24 4.32
CA GLN A 67 -20.35 -10.84 4.21
C GLN A 67 -20.72 -10.43 2.77
N GLU A 68 -19.83 -9.71 2.08
CA GLU A 68 -20.02 -9.32 0.68
C GLU A 68 -20.00 -10.54 -0.26
N LEU A 69 -19.12 -11.51 -0.01
CA LEU A 69 -19.10 -12.78 -0.75
C LEU A 69 -20.38 -13.59 -0.51
N ASP A 70 -20.83 -13.73 0.73
CA ASP A 70 -22.07 -14.44 1.04
C ASP A 70 -23.28 -13.78 0.38
N HIS A 71 -23.30 -12.43 0.34
CA HIS A 71 -24.36 -11.66 -0.31
C HIS A 71 -24.32 -11.74 -1.84
N SER A 72 -23.15 -12.02 -2.44
CA SER A 72 -23.00 -12.13 -3.89
C SER A 72 -23.84 -13.25 -4.52
N ARG A 73 -24.21 -14.28 -3.74
CA ARG A 73 -24.95 -15.47 -4.21
C ARG A 73 -24.33 -16.14 -5.45
N GLY A 74 -23.02 -16.00 -5.64
CA GLY A 74 -22.30 -16.55 -6.79
C GLY A 74 -22.31 -15.66 -8.04
N GLU A 75 -22.88 -14.45 -7.97
CA GLU A 75 -22.82 -13.48 -9.06
C GLU A 75 -21.40 -12.93 -9.22
N GLU A 76 -20.79 -13.16 -10.39
CA GLU A 76 -19.40 -12.79 -10.68
C GLU A 76 -19.12 -11.30 -10.46
N ALA A 77 -20.01 -10.41 -10.93
CA ALA A 77 -19.85 -8.97 -10.76
C ALA A 77 -19.84 -8.55 -9.28
N ALA A 78 -20.66 -9.18 -8.44
CA ALA A 78 -20.71 -8.91 -7.00
C ALA A 78 -19.46 -9.45 -6.29
N ILE A 79 -18.95 -10.63 -6.69
CA ILE A 79 -17.69 -11.18 -6.19
C ILE A 79 -16.51 -10.25 -6.53
N ILE A 80 -16.42 -9.80 -7.79
CA ILE A 80 -15.38 -8.86 -8.22
C ILE A 80 -15.47 -7.56 -7.42
N SER A 81 -16.68 -7.04 -7.20
CA SER A 81 -16.89 -5.83 -6.39
C SER A 81 -16.43 -6.03 -4.94
N ALA A 82 -16.73 -7.17 -4.32
CA ALA A 82 -16.26 -7.51 -2.98
C ALA A 82 -14.73 -7.54 -2.90
N ILE A 83 -14.06 -8.12 -3.91
CA ILE A 83 -12.60 -8.16 -4.01
C ILE A 83 -12.02 -6.75 -4.14
N ILE A 84 -12.61 -5.89 -4.98
CA ILE A 84 -12.18 -4.49 -5.16
C ILE A 84 -12.31 -3.73 -3.84
N ASN A 85 -13.43 -3.89 -3.13
CA ASN A 85 -13.65 -3.25 -1.84
C ASN A 85 -12.65 -3.75 -0.78
N ALA A 86 -12.34 -5.05 -0.76
CA ALA A 86 -11.31 -5.60 0.13
C ALA A 86 -9.93 -5.03 -0.17
N ARG A 87 -9.53 -4.97 -1.45
CA ARG A 87 -8.26 -4.35 -1.88
C ARG A 87 -8.16 -2.89 -1.44
N TYR A 88 -9.23 -2.11 -1.63
CA TYR A 88 -9.25 -0.71 -1.20
C TYR A 88 -9.04 -0.58 0.32
N ARG A 89 -9.71 -1.40 1.12
CA ARG A 89 -9.53 -1.44 2.58
C ARG A 89 -8.12 -1.86 2.98
N PHE A 90 -7.49 -2.81 2.29
CA PHE A 90 -6.09 -3.18 2.55
C PHE A 90 -5.11 -2.08 2.14
N ASP A 91 -5.34 -1.36 1.05
CA ASP A 91 -4.52 -0.22 0.62
C ASP A 91 -4.50 0.88 1.68
N LEU A 92 -5.64 1.19 2.29
CA LEU A 92 -5.73 2.09 3.44
C LEU A 92 -4.82 1.66 4.60
N LEU A 93 -4.74 0.36 4.88
CA LEU A 93 -3.84 -0.16 5.92
C LEU A 93 -2.37 -0.05 5.52
N TYR A 94 -2.03 -0.27 4.25
CA TYR A 94 -0.67 -0.04 3.78
C TYR A 94 -0.26 1.44 3.86
N ARG A 95 -1.17 2.36 3.56
CA ARG A 95 -0.95 3.80 3.76
C ARG A 95 -0.71 4.14 5.23
N LEU A 96 -1.50 3.56 6.13
CA LEU A 96 -1.31 3.69 7.58
C LEU A 96 0.07 3.17 8.02
N CYS A 97 0.57 2.08 7.44
CA CYS A 97 1.91 1.56 7.76
C CYS A 97 3.05 2.47 7.25
N ARG A 98 2.78 3.32 6.25
CA ARG A 98 3.78 4.17 5.58
C ARG A 98 3.81 5.61 6.10
N LEU A 99 3.15 5.89 7.23
CA LEU A 99 3.15 7.22 7.81
C LEU A 99 4.58 7.74 8.03
N SER A 100 4.78 9.02 7.75
CA SER A 100 6.09 9.68 7.80
C SER A 100 6.69 9.76 9.20
N ILE A 101 5.87 9.58 10.25
CA ILE A 101 6.32 9.54 11.64
C ILE A 101 7.12 8.28 11.97
N PHE A 102 6.97 7.20 11.21
CA PHE A 102 7.61 5.93 11.52
C PHE A 102 9.03 5.86 10.94
N PRO A 103 10.00 5.36 11.71
CA PRO A 103 11.27 4.86 11.19
C PRO A 103 11.07 3.72 10.18
N GLU A 104 12.04 3.51 9.29
CA GLU A 104 11.88 2.57 8.17
C GLU A 104 11.73 1.11 8.63
N ASP A 105 12.47 0.72 9.67
CA ASP A 105 12.37 -0.60 10.30
C ASP A 105 10.95 -0.87 10.85
N VAL A 106 10.33 0.14 11.44
CA VAL A 106 8.94 0.06 11.93
C VAL A 106 7.97 -0.07 10.76
N LYS A 107 8.15 0.71 9.69
CA LYS A 107 7.30 0.61 8.49
C LYS A 107 7.37 -0.79 7.88
N GLU A 108 8.58 -1.32 7.70
CA GLU A 108 8.80 -2.66 7.16
C GLU A 108 8.08 -3.72 8.01
N SER A 109 8.23 -3.65 9.33
CA SER A 109 7.58 -4.57 10.26
C SER A 109 6.04 -4.52 10.16
N LEU A 110 5.46 -3.31 10.13
CA LEU A 110 4.01 -3.13 9.99
C LEU A 110 3.50 -3.65 8.63
N ILE A 111 4.21 -3.33 7.55
CA ILE A 111 3.88 -3.79 6.19
C ILE A 111 3.93 -5.32 6.13
N GLN A 112 4.94 -5.95 6.71
CA GLN A 112 5.04 -7.42 6.74
C GLN A 112 3.84 -8.07 7.42
N VAL A 113 3.36 -7.50 8.52
CA VAL A 113 2.16 -8.01 9.21
C VAL A 113 0.93 -7.93 8.32
N VAL A 114 0.70 -6.79 7.66
CA VAL A 114 -0.44 -6.62 6.73
C VAL A 114 -0.29 -7.57 5.54
N SER A 115 0.90 -7.64 4.92
CA SER A 115 1.15 -8.50 3.75
C SER A 115 0.98 -9.98 4.06
N LYS A 116 1.48 -10.45 5.21
CA LYS A 116 1.25 -11.83 5.64
C LYS A 116 -0.23 -12.13 5.79
N TYR A 117 -0.97 -11.25 6.46
CA TYR A 117 -2.40 -11.45 6.68
C TYR A 117 -3.21 -11.43 5.37
N VAL A 118 -2.87 -10.56 4.42
CA VAL A 118 -3.49 -10.53 3.10
C VAL A 118 -3.16 -11.80 2.31
N GLY A 119 -1.92 -12.30 2.41
CA GLY A 119 -1.51 -13.59 1.82
C GLY A 119 -2.31 -14.75 2.38
N ASP A 120 -2.37 -14.89 3.70
CA ASP A 120 -3.14 -15.93 4.39
C ASP A 120 -4.64 -15.86 4.00
N SER A 121 -5.20 -14.65 3.87
CA SER A 121 -6.58 -14.44 3.43
C SER A 121 -6.81 -14.85 1.97
N GLN A 122 -5.85 -14.58 1.08
CA GLN A 122 -5.90 -14.99 -0.32
C GLN A 122 -5.84 -16.52 -0.44
N GLU A 123 -4.98 -17.19 0.33
CA GLU A 123 -4.88 -18.65 0.36
C GLU A 123 -6.16 -19.29 0.87
N ALA A 124 -6.72 -18.80 1.98
CA ALA A 124 -7.98 -19.26 2.52
C ALA A 124 -9.15 -19.08 1.52
N LEU A 125 -9.16 -17.97 0.78
CA LEU A 125 -10.13 -17.70 -0.26
C LEU A 125 -9.99 -18.65 -1.46
N LEU A 126 -8.76 -18.98 -1.86
CA LEU A 126 -8.53 -19.97 -2.91
C LEU A 126 -8.94 -21.38 -2.48
N GLU A 127 -8.73 -21.73 -1.21
CA GLU A 127 -9.14 -23.02 -0.65
C GLU A 127 -10.66 -23.17 -0.59
N SER A 128 -11.38 -22.13 -0.16
CA SER A 128 -12.84 -22.14 -0.17
C SER A 128 -13.40 -22.26 -1.60
N ALA A 129 -12.77 -21.59 -2.57
CA ALA A 129 -13.17 -21.64 -3.97
C ALA A 129 -12.99 -23.01 -4.63
N LYS A 130 -12.13 -23.91 -4.10
CA LYS A 130 -12.01 -25.30 -4.62
C LYS A 130 -13.28 -26.12 -4.42
N HIS A 131 -14.11 -25.73 -3.47
CA HIS A 131 -15.35 -26.42 -3.13
C HIS A 131 -16.54 -25.94 -4.00
N ASP A 132 -16.32 -24.93 -4.84
CA ASP A 132 -17.28 -24.49 -5.85
C ASP A 132 -17.34 -25.49 -7.01
N ARG A 133 -18.54 -26.03 -7.27
CA ARG A 133 -18.79 -27.04 -8.31
C ARG A 133 -18.56 -26.52 -9.72
N THR A 134 -18.64 -25.20 -9.93
CA THR A 134 -18.51 -24.60 -11.27
C THR A 134 -17.06 -24.27 -11.64
N GLY A 135 -16.18 -24.09 -10.64
CA GLY A 135 -14.81 -23.63 -10.83
C GLY A 135 -14.69 -22.16 -11.26
N GLN A 136 -15.81 -21.47 -11.49
CA GLN A 136 -15.85 -20.09 -11.93
C GLN A 136 -15.36 -19.16 -10.83
N LEU A 137 -15.68 -19.45 -9.56
CA LEU A 137 -15.19 -18.68 -8.42
C LEU A 137 -13.67 -18.71 -8.33
N ALA A 138 -13.06 -19.90 -8.45
CA ALA A 138 -11.61 -20.06 -8.42
C ALA A 138 -10.93 -19.33 -9.59
N TYR A 139 -11.56 -19.33 -10.77
CA TYR A 139 -11.09 -18.56 -11.92
C TYR A 139 -11.13 -17.06 -11.64
N THR A 140 -12.28 -16.51 -11.21
CA THR A 140 -12.44 -15.08 -10.94
C THR A 140 -11.49 -14.58 -9.86
N ILE A 141 -11.30 -15.34 -8.77
CA ILE A 141 -10.37 -14.99 -7.68
C ILE A 141 -8.91 -14.99 -8.14
N ARG A 142 -8.49 -15.97 -8.96
CA ARG A 142 -7.11 -16.01 -9.48
C ARG A 142 -6.79 -14.82 -10.36
N HIS A 143 -7.76 -14.39 -11.17
CA HIS A 143 -7.60 -13.22 -12.03
C HIS A 143 -7.82 -11.89 -11.29
N ASN A 144 -8.40 -11.95 -10.08
CA ASN A 144 -8.63 -10.82 -9.20
C ASN A 144 -8.05 -11.07 -7.80
N SER A 145 -6.72 -11.14 -7.68
CA SER A 145 -6.04 -11.39 -6.40
C SER A 145 -6.18 -10.25 -5.39
N LEU A 146 -6.42 -10.55 -4.11
CA LEU A 146 -6.37 -9.56 -3.02
C LEU A 146 -4.97 -8.92 -2.87
N ILE A 147 -3.93 -9.65 -3.28
CA ILE A 147 -2.56 -9.15 -3.31
C ILE A 147 -2.48 -8.13 -4.44
N GLN A 148 -2.42 -6.85 -4.09
CA GLN A 148 -1.97 -5.85 -5.05
C GLN A 148 -0.51 -6.17 -5.37
N GLN A 149 -0.21 -6.43 -6.65
CA GLN A 149 1.14 -6.24 -7.13
C GLN A 149 1.48 -4.80 -6.80
N GLN A 150 2.38 -4.59 -5.84
CA GLN A 150 2.92 -3.26 -5.62
C GLN A 150 3.56 -2.88 -6.96
N THR A 151 2.87 -2.04 -7.74
CA THR A 151 3.53 -1.32 -8.82
C THR A 151 4.62 -0.55 -8.12
N GLN A 152 5.84 -1.09 -8.15
CA GLN A 152 7.03 -0.32 -7.95
C GLN A 152 6.85 0.93 -8.81
N ALA A 153 6.86 2.10 -8.17
CA ALA A 153 7.15 3.33 -8.88
C ALA A 153 8.38 3.04 -9.77
N PRO A 154 8.31 3.31 -11.08
CA PRO A 154 9.41 2.96 -11.97
C PRO A 154 10.67 3.60 -11.41
N ALA A 155 11.73 2.79 -11.28
CA ALA A 155 13.08 3.22 -11.00
C ALA A 155 13.56 4.17 -12.11
N ALA A 156 13.08 5.41 -12.08
CA ALA A 156 13.51 6.52 -12.92
C ALA A 156 14.60 7.30 -12.17
N ALA A 157 15.66 6.60 -11.78
CA ALA A 157 16.90 7.21 -11.27
C ALA A 157 18.10 6.28 -11.48
N ALA A 158 18.20 5.69 -12.67
CA ALA A 158 19.43 5.07 -13.16
C ALA A 158 19.48 5.19 -14.69
N ARG A 159 19.49 6.44 -15.16
CA ARG A 159 20.05 6.77 -16.46
C ARG A 159 21.24 7.67 -16.19
N GLU A 160 22.40 7.04 -16.03
CA GLU A 160 23.68 7.73 -16.14
C GLU A 160 23.73 8.44 -17.51
N PRO A 161 24.23 9.69 -17.60
CA PRO A 161 24.48 10.31 -18.88
C PRO A 161 25.68 9.63 -19.52
N VAL A 162 25.44 8.87 -20.59
CA VAL A 162 26.50 8.39 -21.48
C VAL A 162 27.04 9.59 -22.25
N GLU A 163 28.25 10.03 -21.91
CA GLU A 163 29.06 10.92 -22.74
C GLU A 163 29.26 10.28 -24.13
N PRO A 164 28.98 10.99 -25.23
CA PRO A 164 29.39 10.52 -26.54
C PRO A 164 30.90 10.75 -26.73
N LYS A 165 31.66 9.65 -26.77
CA LYS A 165 33.01 9.59 -27.32
C LYS A 165 32.99 9.97 -28.81
N GLU A 166 33.52 11.14 -29.13
CA GLU A 166 33.95 11.48 -30.49
C GLU A 166 35.36 10.93 -30.75
N SER A 167 35.46 10.01 -31.71
CA SER A 167 36.70 9.66 -32.41
C SER A 167 36.33 8.92 -33.69
N ALA A 168 36.91 9.11 -34.86
CA ALA A 168 37.79 10.10 -35.49
C ALA A 168 38.02 9.51 -36.89
N SER A 169 38.10 10.33 -37.95
CA SER A 169 38.90 10.12 -39.18
C SER A 169 38.35 10.98 -40.31
N ASP A 170 39.09 11.69 -41.16
CA ASP A 170 40.52 11.99 -41.30
C ASP A 170 40.62 13.03 -42.47
N PRO A 171 41.74 13.25 -43.20
CA PRO A 171 42.41 14.54 -43.28
C PRO A 171 42.39 15.18 -44.70
N PHE A 172 43.02 16.35 -44.82
CA PHE A 172 43.60 17.02 -46.01
C PHE A 172 43.06 18.40 -46.43
N LYS A 173 44.03 19.33 -46.48
CA LYS A 173 44.18 20.53 -47.34
C LYS A 173 43.24 21.71 -47.02
N SER A 174 43.68 22.98 -46.99
CA SER A 174 44.85 23.59 -47.61
C SER A 174 45.28 24.87 -46.86
N ARG A 175 46.60 25.10 -46.89
CA ARG A 175 47.34 26.33 -46.54
C ARG A 175 46.79 27.59 -47.24
N ARG A 176 46.79 28.76 -46.56
CA ARG A 176 47.68 29.94 -46.76
C ARG A 176 47.03 31.29 -46.34
N ARG A 177 47.78 32.00 -45.47
CA ARG A 177 48.13 33.44 -45.42
C ARG A 177 47.09 34.56 -45.62
N VAL A 178 46.94 35.36 -44.55
CA VAL A 178 47.10 36.83 -44.37
C VAL A 178 46.75 37.79 -45.52
N LEU A 179 46.15 38.92 -45.09
CA LEU A 179 45.99 40.29 -45.66
C LEU A 179 44.51 40.57 -45.95
N PHE A 180 43.87 41.63 -45.45
CA PHE A 180 44.30 42.96 -45.01
C PHE A 180 43.58 43.40 -43.72
#